data_AF-A0A1R0X1T8-F1
#
_entry.id   AF-A0A1R0X1T8-F1
#
_cell.length_a   1.000
_cell.length_b   1.000
_cell.length_c   1.000
_cell.angle_alpha   90.00
_cell.angle_beta   90.00
_cell.angle_gamma   90.00
#
_symmetry.space_group_name_H-M   'P 1'
#
loop_
_entity.id
_entity.type
_entity.pdbx_description
1 polymer ?
#
loop_
_entity_poly.entity_id
_entity_poly.type
_entity_poly.pdbx_seq_one_letter_code
_entity_poly.pdbx_strand_id
1 'polypeptide(L)' 'MAMYPGNRDLTEQEIQALTKRIEDQENATNICYIGPSAASYKFQGIVDNKELTFSVDNESFFIITEED' A
#
# COMPACT_ATOMS: atom_id res chain seq x y z
N MET A 1 14.18 25.47 6.43
CA MET A 1 14.01 24.13 7.04
C MET A 1 13.25 23.30 6.02
N ALA A 2 13.91 22.34 5.38
CA ALA A 2 13.20 21.37 4.56
C ALA A 2 12.46 20.44 5.52
N MET A 3 11.16 20.67 5.71
CA MET A 3 10.29 19.60 6.18
C MET A 3 10.26 18.59 5.05
N TYR A 4 11.19 17.64 5.06
CA TYR A 4 10.88 16.35 4.46
C TYR A 4 9.62 15.89 5.18
N PRO A 5 8.49 15.65 4.50
CA PRO A 5 7.35 14.99 5.13
C PRO A 5 7.88 13.63 5.53
N GLY A 6 8.35 13.52 6.78
CA GLY A 6 9.00 12.34 7.29
C GLY A 6 8.06 11.19 7.04
N ASN A 7 8.60 10.11 6.48
CA ASN A 7 7.91 8.84 6.29
C ASN A 7 7.08 8.56 7.53
N ARG A 8 5.79 8.90 7.49
CA ARG A 8 4.91 8.73 8.63
C ARG A 8 4.59 7.26 8.62
N ASP A 9 4.98 6.56 9.67
CA ASP A 9 4.52 5.19 9.87
C ASP A 9 2.98 5.21 9.90
N LEU A 10 2.38 4.42 9.00
CA LEU A 10 0.93 4.26 9.00
C LEU A 10 0.52 3.61 10.33
N THR A 11 -0.55 4.13 10.91
CA THR A 11 -1.16 3.45 12.06
C THR A 11 -1.79 2.14 11.62
N GLU A 12 -1.93 1.17 12.53
CA GLU A 12 -2.61 -0.11 12.23
C GLU A 12 -4.00 0.08 11.63
N GLN A 13 -4.72 1.14 12.01
CA GLN A 13 -6.02 1.48 11.45
C GLN A 13 -5.91 1.95 9.98
N GLU A 14 -4.92 2.78 9.66
CA GLU A 14 -4.68 3.23 8.28
C GLU A 14 -4.23 2.06 7.40
N ILE A 15 -3.36 1.18 7.92
CA ILE A 15 -2.95 -0.06 7.25
C ILE A 15 -4.18 -0.91 6.94
N GLN A 16 -5.06 -1.17 7.93
CA GLN A 16 -6.29 -1.94 7.72
C GLN A 16 -7.24 -1.29 6.71
N ALA A 17 -7.38 0.04 6.75
CA ALA A 17 -8.21 0.77 5.81
C ALA A 17 -7.68 0.65 4.37
N LEU A 18 -6.36 0.76 4.17
CA LEU A 18 -5.70 0.60 2.88
C LEU A 18 -5.77 -0.86 2.40
N THR A 19 -5.49 -1.82 3.27
CA THR A 19 -5.64 -3.25 2.99
C THR A 19 -7.05 -3.57 2.49
N LYS A 20 -8.08 -3.11 3.20
CA LYS A 20 -9.48 -3.35 2.81
C LYS A 20 -9.83 -2.69 1.48
N ARG A 21 -9.24 -1.53 1.20
CA ARG A 21 -9.43 -0.82 -0.08
C ARG A 21 -8.76 -1.57 -1.24
N ILE A 22 -7.56 -2.10 -1.04
CA ILE A 22 -6.86 -2.92 -2.02
C ILE A 22 -7.63 -4.23 -2.27
N GLU A 23 -8.15 -4.86 -1.22
CA GLU A 23 -9.01 -6.04 -1.33
C GLU A 23 -10.28 -5.75 -2.16
N ASP A 24 -10.94 -4.61 -1.94
CA ASP A 24 -12.16 -4.23 -2.66
C ASP A 24 -11.90 -3.81 -4.12
N GLN A 25 -10.83 -3.06 -4.38
CA GLN A 25 -10.52 -2.56 -5.72
C GLN A 25 -9.88 -3.64 -6.61
N GLU A 26 -8.92 -4.40 -6.07
CA GLU A 26 -8.08 -5.32 -6.85
C GLU A 26 -8.48 -6.79 -6.65
N ASN A 27 -9.49 -7.08 -5.82
CA ASN A 27 -9.83 -8.45 -5.41
C ASN A 27 -8.64 -9.21 -4.78
N ALA A 28 -7.75 -8.46 -4.13
CA ALA A 28 -6.54 -8.99 -3.54
C ALA A 28 -6.83 -9.65 -2.19
N THR A 29 -6.18 -10.77 -1.93
CA THR A 29 -6.27 -11.52 -0.68
C THR A 29 -4.89 -11.64 -0.04
N ASN A 30 -4.83 -11.94 1.26
CA ASN A 30 -3.57 -12.11 1.99
C ASN A 30 -2.63 -10.89 1.88
N ILE A 31 -3.19 -9.69 1.94
CA ILE A 31 -2.46 -8.43 1.79
C ILE A 31 -1.65 -8.16 3.07
N CYS A 32 -0.36 -7.97 2.92
CA CYS A 32 0.60 -7.67 3.97
C CYS A 32 1.26 -6.32 3.71
N TYR A 33 1.40 -5.50 4.75
CA TYR A 33 2.12 -4.25 4.66
C TYR A 33 3.62 -4.49 4.75
N ILE A 34 4.36 -4.11 3.71
CA ILE A 34 5.81 -4.30 3.63
C ILE A 34 6.53 -3.17 4.35
N GLY A 35 6.00 -1.95 4.24
CA GLY A 35 6.58 -0.77 4.86
C GLY A 35 6.40 0.50 4.03
N PRO A 36 6.83 1.65 4.57
CA PRO A 36 6.88 2.89 3.82
C PRO A 36 8.11 2.90 2.90
N SER A 37 7.90 3.39 1.69
CA SER A 37 8.91 3.70 0.69
C SER A 37 9.03 5.23 0.56
N ALA A 38 9.97 5.72 -0.25
CA ALA A 38 10.31 7.15 -0.29
C ALA A 38 9.13 8.11 -0.58
N ALA A 39 8.11 7.66 -1.32
CA ALA A 39 6.91 8.46 -1.64
C ALA A 39 5.60 7.64 -1.59
N SER A 40 5.66 6.38 -1.17
CA SER A 40 4.51 5.48 -1.21
C SER A 40 4.59 4.41 -0.14
N TYR A 41 3.48 3.84 0.25
CA TYR A 41 3.38 2.71 1.15
C TYR A 41 3.28 1.43 0.35
N LYS A 42 4.17 0.48 0.60
CA LYS A 42 4.18 -0.80 -0.11
C LYS A 42 3.37 -1.84 0.64
N PHE A 43 2.48 -2.48 -0.09
CA PHE A 43 1.72 -3.63 0.32
C PHE A 43 1.99 -4.75 -0.68
N GLN A 44 1.87 -5.99 -0.23
CA GLN A 44 2.00 -7.16 -1.09
C GLN A 44 0.80 -8.06 -0.81
N GLY A 45 0.16 -8.58 -1.85
CA GLY A 45 -0.99 -9.46 -1.70
C GLY A 45 -1.08 -10.44 -2.86
N ILE A 46 -2.12 -11.25 -2.86
CA ILE A 46 -2.38 -12.26 -3.87
C ILE A 46 -3.65 -11.90 -4.62
N VAL A 47 -3.55 -11.64 -5.92
CA VAL A 47 -4.68 -11.41 -6.82
C VAL A 47 -4.67 -12.51 -7.86
N ASP A 48 -5.81 -13.18 -8.06
CA ASP A 48 -5.95 -14.24 -9.08
C ASP A 48 -4.82 -15.29 -9.00
N ASN A 49 -4.44 -15.66 -7.76
CA ASN A 49 -3.40 -16.63 -7.46
C ASN A 49 -1.97 -16.21 -7.87
N LYS A 50 -1.74 -14.92 -8.13
CA LYS A 50 -0.44 -14.29 -8.36
C LYS A 50 -0.10 -13.33 -7.24
N GLU A 51 1.16 -13.32 -6.83
CA GLU A 51 1.66 -12.37 -5.85
C GLU A 51 1.91 -11.02 -6.54
N LEU A 52 1.22 -9.97 -6.09
CA LEU A 52 1.30 -8.62 -6.62
C LEU A 52 1.73 -7.63 -5.55
N THR A 53 2.44 -6.59 -5.97
CA THR A 53 2.84 -5.50 -5.09
C THR A 53 1.98 -4.28 -5.37
N PHE A 54 1.42 -3.70 -4.31
CA PHE A 54 0.61 -2.49 -4.35
C PHE A 54 1.37 -1.34 -3.70
N SER A 55 1.70 -0.34 -4.50
CA SER A 55 2.34 0.89 -4.07
C SER A 55 1.27 1.98 -3.90
N VAL A 56 0.97 2.36 -2.65
CA VAL A 56 -0.01 3.40 -2.32
C VAL A 56 0.68 4.74 -2.18
N ASP A 57 0.40 5.69 -3.06
CA ASP A 57 0.95 7.04 -3.00
C ASP A 57 0.57 7.75 -1.69
N ASN A 58 1.53 8.40 -1.02
CA ASN A 58 1.30 9.00 0.29
C ASN A 58 0.54 10.35 0.25
N GLU A 59 0.52 11.05 -0.89
CA GLU A 59 -0.22 12.30 -1.07
C GLU A 59 -1.61 12.06 -1.64
N SER A 60 -1.70 11.20 -2.65
CA SER A 60 -2.92 11.00 -3.44
C SER A 60 -3.73 9.78 -2.99
N PHE A 61 -3.16 8.93 -2.13
CA PHE A 61 -3.72 7.60 -1.78
C PHE A 61 -4.08 6.77 -3.01
N PHE A 62 -3.33 6.98 -4.09
CA PHE A 62 -3.52 6.26 -5.34
C PHE A 62 -2.83 4.91 -5.23
N ILE A 63 -3.56 3.82 -5.49
CA ILE A 63 -3.02 2.47 -5.49
C ILE A 63 -2.45 2.19 -6.87
N ILE A 64 -1.15 1.92 -6.92
CA ILE A 64 -0.45 1.48 -8.12
C ILE A 64 -0.18 -0.01 -7.95
N THR A 65 -0.77 -0.83 -8.80
CA THR A 65 -0.51 -2.27 -8.84
C THR A 65 0.66 -2.53 -9.78
N GLU A 66 1.75 -3.08 -9.26
CA GLU A 66 2.89 -3.53 -10.03
C GLU A 66 2.79 -5.06 -10.17
N GLU A 67 2.49 -5.51 -11.39
CA GLU A 67 2.65 -6.91 -11.81
C GLU A 67 4.12 -7.11 -12.22
N ASP A 68 4.81 -8.03 -11.56
CA ASP A 68 6.16 -8.49 -11.96
C ASP A 68 6.07 -9.46 -13.16
#